data_AF-A0A930VBB2-F1
#
_entry.id   AF-A0A930VBB2-F1
#
_cell.length_a   1.000
_cell.length_b   1.000
_cell.length_c   1.000
_cell.angle_alpha   90.00
_cell.angle_beta   90.00
_cell.angle_gamma   90.00
#
_symmetry.space_group_name_H-M   'P 1'
#
loop_
_entity.id
_entity.type
_entity.pdbx_description
1 polymer ?
#
loop_
_entity_poly.entity_id
_entity_poly.type
_entity_poly.pdbx_seq_one_letter_code
_entity_poly.pdbx_strand_id
1 'polypeptide(L)'
;MTSPPDPLPLPHGGGTTWEATLDLGKLANYVESCKETGLSTTEQGMRLQRLATWLLAHIPGFVVQSSNDWSASGSQEIDLIIWNEQVPGGFPSFGDTVFVECKNTVDPVTARDVAWFDWKMRLANASHGILVTRSGITGDPQSRTAANDIVSLANSEGRRIMVIELSQIEALTSSAEVRQLLVEAVMRTVTRS
;
A
#
# COMPACT_ATOMS: atom_id res chain seq x y z
N MET A 1 23.75 -20.71 1.61
CA MET A 1 22.63 -20.12 2.36
C MET A 1 22.95 -18.65 2.54
N THR A 2 22.29 -17.78 1.79
CA THR A 2 22.40 -16.32 2.01
C THR A 2 21.72 -16.00 3.33
N SER A 3 22.33 -15.13 4.13
CA SER A 3 21.70 -14.62 5.36
C SER A 3 20.31 -14.05 5.05
N PRO A 4 19.33 -14.18 5.95
CA PRO A 4 18.06 -13.49 5.77
C PRO A 4 18.34 -11.99 5.60
N PRO A 5 17.64 -11.30 4.69
CA PRO A 5 17.79 -9.86 4.53
C PRO A 5 17.50 -9.17 5.87
N ASP A 6 18.24 -8.10 6.18
CA ASP A 6 18.03 -7.33 7.41
C ASP A 6 16.55 -6.97 7.58
N PRO A 7 16.00 -7.06 8.81
CA PRO A 7 14.62 -6.69 9.07
C PRO A 7 14.39 -5.24 8.62
N LEU A 8 13.25 -5.01 7.96
CA LEU A 8 12.90 -3.68 7.47
C LEU A 8 12.92 -2.71 8.66
N PRO A 9 13.72 -1.63 8.61
CA PRO A 9 13.60 -0.59 9.62
C PRO A 9 12.19 -0.04 9.51
N LEU A 10 11.38 -0.22 10.55
CA LEU A 10 10.04 0.33 10.64
C LEU A 10 10.18 1.75 11.19
N PRO A 11 10.14 2.79 10.35
CA PRO A 11 10.13 4.15 10.87
C PRO A 11 8.89 4.32 11.73
N HIS A 12 9.08 4.76 12.97
CA HIS A 12 7.99 5.37 13.72
C HIS A 12 7.66 6.67 13.00
N GLY A 13 6.64 6.64 12.14
CA GLY A 13 6.05 7.86 11.62
C GLY A 13 5.66 8.71 12.83
N GLY A 14 6.33 9.84 13.00
CA GLY A 14 6.09 10.79 14.08
C GLY A 14 6.25 12.19 13.52
N GLY A 15 5.96 13.22 14.33
CA GLY A 15 5.96 14.63 13.88
C GLY A 15 7.20 15.01 13.05
N THR A 16 8.40 14.59 13.47
CA THR A 16 9.64 14.84 12.72
C THR A 16 9.67 14.24 11.32
N THR A 17 9.11 13.04 11.13
CA THR A 17 9.03 12.38 9.81
C THR A 17 7.92 12.99 8.95
N TRP A 18 6.80 13.38 9.56
CA TRP A 18 5.67 14.01 8.87
C TRP A 18 6.01 15.40 8.35
N GLU A 19 6.85 16.14 9.09
CA GLU A 19 7.33 17.47 8.73
C GLU A 19 8.58 17.44 7.86
N ALA A 20 9.22 16.28 7.69
CA ALA A 20 10.40 16.14 6.86
C ALA A 20 10.05 16.31 5.38
N THR A 21 10.92 17.04 4.67
CA THR A 21 10.91 17.07 3.21
C THR A 21 11.20 15.67 2.66
N LEU A 22 10.37 15.22 1.72
CA LEU A 22 10.57 13.97 1.01
C LEU A 22 11.93 13.98 0.30
N ASP A 23 12.79 13.02 0.62
CA ASP A 23 14.07 12.84 -0.06
C ASP A 23 13.84 12.22 -1.45
N LEU A 24 13.86 13.08 -2.48
CA LEU A 24 13.62 12.67 -3.87
C LEU A 24 14.72 11.76 -4.43
N GLY A 25 15.97 11.90 -3.96
CA GLY A 25 17.05 10.99 -4.35
C GLY A 25 16.83 9.59 -3.80
N LYS A 26 16.37 9.50 -2.55
CA LYS A 26 16.00 8.24 -1.92
C LYS A 26 14.75 7.61 -2.55
N LEU A 27 13.73 8.41 -2.87
CA LEU A 27 12.55 7.97 -3.62
C LEU A 27 12.97 7.34 -4.96
N ALA A 28 13.77 8.05 -5.75
CA ALA A 28 14.25 7.57 -7.05
C ALA A 28 15.00 6.25 -6.92
N ASN A 29 15.88 6.11 -5.92
CA ASN A 29 16.60 4.86 -5.66
C ASN A 29 15.64 3.70 -5.34
N TYR A 30 14.62 3.92 -4.51
CA TYR A 30 13.62 2.88 -4.22
C TYR A 30 12.82 2.50 -5.47
N VAL A 31 12.38 3.48 -6.26
CA VAL A 31 11.63 3.25 -7.50
C VAL A 31 12.46 2.43 -8.50
N GLU A 32 13.70 2.82 -8.76
CA GLU A 32 14.60 2.08 -9.65
C GLU A 32 14.86 0.67 -9.13
N SER A 33 15.04 0.52 -7.81
CA SER A 33 15.17 -0.81 -7.20
C SER A 33 13.97 -1.71 -7.51
N CYS A 34 12.75 -1.18 -7.53
CA CYS A 34 11.53 -1.95 -7.84
C CYS A 34 11.45 -2.40 -9.30
N LYS A 35 12.15 -1.71 -10.21
CA LYS A 35 12.14 -1.98 -11.65
C LYS A 35 13.14 -3.06 -12.07
N GLU A 36 14.13 -3.37 -11.23
CA GLU A 36 15.16 -4.39 -11.49
C GLU A 36 14.57 -5.74 -11.91
N THR A 37 15.20 -6.36 -12.90
CA THR A 37 14.77 -7.64 -13.51
C THR A 37 15.71 -8.78 -13.14
N GLY A 38 15.25 -10.02 -13.22
CA GLY A 38 16.09 -11.21 -12.95
C GLY A 38 16.21 -11.58 -11.47
N LEU A 39 15.48 -10.90 -10.60
CA LEU A 39 15.36 -11.19 -9.18
C LEU A 39 14.34 -12.29 -8.93
N SER A 40 14.44 -12.99 -7.79
CA SER A 40 13.40 -13.90 -7.33
C SER A 40 12.10 -13.15 -6.98
N THR A 41 10.96 -13.85 -6.98
CA THR A 41 9.66 -13.26 -6.59
C THR A 41 9.71 -12.63 -5.19
N THR A 42 10.41 -13.27 -4.25
CA THR A 42 10.60 -12.76 -2.88
C THR A 42 11.38 -11.45 -2.87
N GLU A 43 12.49 -11.37 -3.60
CA GLU A 43 13.29 -10.15 -3.69
C GLU A 43 12.54 -9.01 -4.38
N GLN A 44 11.76 -9.32 -5.42
CA GLN A 44 10.90 -8.34 -6.09
C GLN A 44 9.85 -7.78 -5.11
N GLY A 45 9.12 -8.64 -4.41
CA GLY A 45 8.11 -8.24 -3.42
C GLY A 45 8.70 -7.33 -2.34
N MET A 46 9.83 -7.74 -1.76
CA MET A 46 10.50 -7.00 -0.69
C MET A 46 10.93 -5.57 -1.10
N ARG A 47 11.26 -5.33 -2.38
CA ARG A 47 11.64 -3.99 -2.86
C ARG A 47 10.47 -3.01 -2.86
N LEU A 48 9.29 -3.45 -3.31
CA LEU A 48 8.10 -2.61 -3.27
C LEU A 48 7.57 -2.44 -1.85
N GLN A 49 7.67 -3.49 -1.02
CA GLN A 49 7.37 -3.40 0.42
C GLN A 49 8.27 -2.36 1.10
N ARG A 50 9.58 -2.37 0.84
CA ARG A 50 10.54 -1.36 1.34
C ARG A 50 10.16 0.07 0.96
N LEU A 51 9.80 0.27 -0.31
CA LEU A 51 9.33 1.57 -0.79
C LEU A 51 8.06 2.00 -0.05
N ALA A 52 7.07 1.11 0.06
CA ALA A 52 5.80 1.40 0.75
C ALA A 52 6.02 1.73 2.24
N THR A 53 6.84 0.94 2.95
CA THR A 53 7.20 1.19 4.35
C THR A 53 7.81 2.57 4.53
N TRP A 54 8.78 2.94 3.68
CA TRP A 54 9.44 4.23 3.77
C TRP A 54 8.51 5.39 3.40
N LEU A 55 7.75 5.26 2.31
CA LEU A 55 6.91 6.32 1.78
C LEU A 55 5.74 6.62 2.70
N LEU A 56 5.00 5.59 3.14
CA LEU A 56 3.76 5.76 3.90
C LEU A 56 4.01 6.34 5.30
N ALA A 57 5.22 6.20 5.85
CA ALA A 57 5.61 6.82 7.10
C ALA A 57 5.69 8.37 7.05
N HIS A 58 5.67 8.97 5.86
CA HIS A 58 5.61 10.43 5.69
C HIS A 58 4.19 10.98 5.83
N ILE A 59 3.17 10.11 5.94
CA ILE A 59 1.79 10.54 6.15
C ILE A 59 1.56 10.81 7.64
N PRO A 60 1.02 11.98 8.01
CA PRO A 60 0.67 12.27 9.39
C PRO A 60 -0.25 11.20 10.00
N GLY A 61 0.15 10.69 11.16
CA GLY A 61 -0.56 9.65 11.91
C GLY A 61 -0.28 8.22 11.47
N PHE A 62 0.42 7.99 10.34
CA PHE A 62 0.73 6.64 9.91
C PHE A 62 1.98 6.11 10.62
N VAL A 63 1.79 5.10 11.45
CA VAL A 63 2.85 4.33 12.10
C VAL A 63 2.86 2.94 11.50
N VAL A 64 3.92 2.60 10.76
CA VAL A 64 4.03 1.27 10.13
C VAL A 64 4.38 0.24 11.22
N GLN A 65 3.37 -0.54 11.63
CA GLN A 65 3.50 -1.60 12.62
C GLN A 65 3.52 -2.94 11.90
N SER A 66 4.68 -3.60 11.93
CA SER A 66 4.95 -4.91 11.32
C SER A 66 5.09 -4.96 9.80
N SER A 67 6.04 -5.80 9.40
CA SER A 67 6.03 -6.57 8.17
C SER A 67 5.91 -8.03 8.56
N ASN A 68 5.01 -8.78 7.92
CA ASN A 68 4.88 -10.23 8.08
C ASN A 68 4.31 -10.68 9.44
N ASP A 69 3.40 -9.91 10.04
CA ASP A 69 2.69 -10.36 11.23
C ASP A 69 1.59 -11.37 10.87
N TRP A 70 1.66 -12.52 11.53
CA TRP A 70 0.67 -13.56 11.48
C TRP A 70 -0.59 -13.03 12.17
N SER A 71 -1.69 -12.86 11.44
CA SER A 71 -2.97 -12.50 12.06
C SER A 71 -3.29 -13.45 13.22
N ALA A 72 -4.12 -13.02 14.18
CA ALA A 72 -4.54 -13.84 15.33
C ALA A 72 -5.17 -15.21 14.97
N SER A 73 -5.47 -15.46 13.68
CA SER A 73 -5.90 -16.74 13.11
C SER A 73 -4.77 -17.65 12.58
N GLY A 74 -3.50 -17.21 12.62
CA GLY A 74 -2.32 -18.04 12.42
C GLY A 74 -1.99 -18.48 10.99
N SER A 75 -2.42 -17.79 9.92
CA SER A 75 -2.18 -18.31 8.55
C SER A 75 -1.96 -17.30 7.42
N GLN A 76 -2.10 -15.99 7.59
CA GLN A 76 -2.08 -15.09 6.42
C GLN A 76 -1.20 -13.87 6.63
N GLU A 77 -0.14 -13.82 5.84
CA GLU A 77 0.84 -12.74 5.77
C GLU A 77 0.17 -11.51 5.13
N ILE A 78 0.15 -10.39 5.88
CA ILE A 78 -0.10 -9.05 5.36
C ILE A 78 1.26 -8.37 5.25
N ASP A 79 1.55 -7.76 4.10
CA ASP A 79 2.87 -7.19 3.86
C ASP A 79 3.18 -6.06 4.84
N LEU A 80 2.23 -5.15 5.10
CA LEU A 80 2.36 -4.14 6.16
C LEU A 80 1.02 -3.86 6.84
N ILE A 81 1.07 -3.60 8.15
CA ILE A 81 -0.05 -3.03 8.89
C ILE A 81 0.35 -1.62 9.32
N ILE A 82 -0.58 -0.67 9.18
CA ILE A 82 -0.38 0.71 9.60
C ILE A 82 -1.34 0.98 10.75
N TRP A 83 -0.78 1.41 11.88
CA TRP A 83 -1.55 2.06 12.93
C TRP A 83 -1.73 3.54 12.58
N ASN A 84 -2.97 3.99 12.52
CA ASN A 84 -3.35 5.35 12.16
C ASN A 84 -3.76 6.12 13.42
N GLU A 85 -2.86 6.96 13.95
CA GLU A 85 -2.98 7.65 15.25
C GLU A 85 -4.07 8.74 15.33
N GLN A 86 -4.97 8.83 14.34
CA GLN A 86 -6.12 9.74 14.35
C GLN A 86 -5.75 11.22 14.51
N VAL A 87 -4.59 11.64 14.00
CA VAL A 87 -4.08 13.02 14.15
C VAL A 87 -4.67 14.00 13.12
N PRO A 88 -4.78 15.30 13.45
CA PRO A 88 -5.09 16.34 12.47
C PRO A 88 -4.09 16.34 11.29
N GLY A 89 -4.60 16.52 10.08
CA GLY A 89 -3.78 16.47 8.85
C GLY A 89 -3.50 15.06 8.31
N GLY A 90 -3.76 14.02 9.11
CA GLY A 90 -3.72 12.61 8.70
C GLY A 90 -5.04 12.12 8.07
N PHE A 91 -5.38 10.86 8.30
CA PHE A 91 -6.60 10.22 7.80
C PHE A 91 -7.48 9.62 8.90
N PRO A 92 -8.06 10.38 9.84
CA PRO A 92 -8.91 9.80 10.89
C PRO A 92 -10.08 8.94 10.36
N SER A 93 -10.59 9.27 9.17
CA SER A 93 -11.65 8.49 8.51
C SER A 93 -11.25 7.05 8.15
N PHE A 94 -9.96 6.71 8.15
CA PHE A 94 -9.50 5.36 7.81
C PHE A 94 -9.64 4.37 8.97
N GLY A 95 -10.06 4.84 10.16
CA GLY A 95 -10.03 4.04 11.39
C GLY A 95 -8.60 3.78 11.85
N ASP A 96 -8.44 2.94 12.87
CA ASP A 96 -7.16 2.79 13.57
C ASP A 96 -6.15 1.92 12.82
N THR A 97 -6.62 1.05 11.92
CA THR A 97 -5.77 0.06 11.24
C THR A 97 -6.00 0.10 9.74
N VAL A 98 -4.90 0.21 8.99
CA VAL A 98 -4.89 0.16 7.52
C VAL A 98 -3.99 -0.99 7.07
N PHE A 99 -4.50 -1.85 6.21
CA PHE A 99 -3.72 -2.96 5.65
C PHE A 99 -3.03 -2.53 4.36
N VAL A 100 -1.82 -3.03 4.12
CA VAL A 100 -1.09 -2.78 2.88
C VAL A 100 -0.62 -4.11 2.29
N GLU A 101 -0.90 -4.30 1.01
CA GLU A 101 -0.35 -5.40 0.21
C GLU A 101 0.45 -4.80 -0.96
N CYS A 102 1.62 -5.36 -1.22
CA CYS A 102 2.56 -4.94 -2.25
C CYS A 102 2.67 -6.04 -3.32
N LYS A 103 2.41 -5.69 -4.59
CA LYS A 103 2.60 -6.59 -5.74
C LYS A 103 3.55 -5.98 -6.75
N ASN A 104 4.81 -6.41 -6.67
CA ASN A 104 5.86 -5.99 -7.59
C ASN A 104 5.98 -6.93 -8.79
N THR A 105 4.93 -7.04 -9.60
CA THR A 105 4.89 -7.88 -10.80
C THR A 105 4.93 -7.02 -12.06
N VAL A 106 5.53 -7.55 -13.14
CA VAL A 106 5.49 -6.90 -14.45
C VAL A 106 4.07 -6.88 -15.00
N ASP A 107 3.33 -7.97 -14.82
CA ASP A 107 1.93 -8.05 -15.21
C ASP A 107 1.02 -7.39 -14.16
N PRO A 108 -0.12 -6.82 -14.58
CA PRO A 108 -1.11 -6.27 -13.67
C PRO A 108 -1.66 -7.31 -12.70
N VAL A 109 -2.00 -6.86 -11.49
CA VAL A 109 -2.52 -7.71 -10.42
C VAL A 109 -3.89 -8.29 -10.79
N THR A 110 -4.07 -9.59 -10.57
CA THR A 110 -5.27 -10.31 -11.03
C THR A 110 -6.47 -10.11 -10.10
N ALA A 111 -7.67 -10.41 -10.60
CA ALA A 111 -8.88 -10.41 -9.76
C ALA A 111 -8.78 -11.37 -8.57
N ARG A 112 -8.05 -12.49 -8.72
CA ARG A 112 -7.82 -13.45 -7.64
C ARG A 112 -7.01 -12.82 -6.51
N ASP A 113 -5.95 -12.09 -6.85
CA ASP A 113 -5.08 -11.46 -5.86
C ASP A 113 -5.82 -10.34 -5.11
N VAL A 114 -6.64 -9.55 -5.81
CA VAL A 114 -7.48 -8.52 -5.19
C VAL A 114 -8.54 -9.14 -4.29
N ALA A 115 -9.22 -10.21 -4.72
CA ALA A 115 -10.20 -10.91 -3.89
C ALA A 115 -9.56 -11.54 -2.64
N TRP A 116 -8.32 -12.02 -2.76
CA TRP A 116 -7.56 -12.51 -1.63
C TRP A 116 -7.25 -11.39 -0.63
N PHE A 117 -6.85 -10.21 -1.10
CA PHE A 117 -6.64 -9.06 -0.23
C PHE A 117 -7.93 -8.59 0.46
N ASP A 118 -9.04 -8.48 -0.26
CA ASP A 118 -10.37 -8.16 0.32
C ASP A 118 -10.77 -9.16 1.41
N TRP A 119 -10.57 -10.45 1.15
CA TRP A 119 -10.82 -11.50 2.15
C TRP A 119 -9.99 -11.26 3.42
N LYS A 120 -8.70 -10.91 3.29
CA LYS A 120 -7.82 -10.69 4.46
C LYS A 120 -8.32 -9.53 5.30
N MET A 121 -8.73 -8.44 4.64
CA MET A 121 -9.33 -7.29 5.30
C MET A 121 -10.61 -7.69 6.04
N ARG A 122 -11.48 -8.49 5.40
CA ARG A 122 -12.72 -8.97 6.02
C ARG A 122 -12.47 -9.78 7.29
N LEU A 123 -11.48 -10.68 7.28
CA LEU A 123 -11.16 -11.48 8.47
C LEU A 123 -10.61 -10.67 9.63
N ALA A 124 -9.83 -9.63 9.33
CA ALA A 124 -9.29 -8.74 10.34
C ALA A 124 -10.24 -7.59 10.71
N ASN A 125 -11.44 -7.55 10.10
CA ASN A 125 -12.38 -6.43 10.21
C ASN A 125 -11.74 -5.06 9.86
N ALA A 126 -10.79 -5.06 8.93
CA ALA A 126 -10.14 -3.85 8.44
C ALA A 126 -11.05 -3.16 7.41
N SER A 127 -11.37 -1.89 7.66
CA SER A 127 -12.22 -1.09 6.76
C SER A 127 -11.45 -0.46 5.61
N HIS A 128 -10.12 -0.31 5.72
CA HIS A 128 -9.28 0.35 4.73
C HIS A 128 -8.05 -0.49 4.38
N GLY A 129 -7.77 -0.56 3.08
CA GLY A 129 -6.64 -1.28 2.53
C GLY A 129 -5.98 -0.49 1.40
N ILE A 130 -4.66 -0.56 1.32
CA ILE A 130 -3.85 0.02 0.25
C ILE A 130 -3.21 -1.13 -0.50
N LEU A 131 -3.52 -1.27 -1.79
CA LEU A 131 -2.85 -2.19 -2.69
C LEU A 131 -1.82 -1.40 -3.50
N VAL A 132 -0.55 -1.55 -3.15
CA VAL A 132 0.58 -0.93 -3.87
C VAL A 132 1.03 -1.89 -4.96
N THR A 133 1.04 -1.43 -6.21
CA THR A 133 1.30 -2.28 -7.38
C THR A 133 2.37 -1.67 -8.27
N ARG A 134 3.17 -2.50 -8.93
CA ARG A 134 4.08 -2.02 -9.98
C ARG A 134 3.32 -1.65 -11.26
N SER A 135 2.40 -2.50 -11.68
CA SER A 135 1.75 -2.43 -13.00
C SER A 135 0.23 -2.31 -12.94
N GLY A 136 -0.32 -1.80 -11.84
CA GLY A 136 -1.77 -1.67 -11.66
C GLY A 136 -2.49 -3.00 -11.45
N ILE A 137 -3.78 -2.98 -11.72
CA ILE A 137 -4.70 -4.13 -11.60
C ILE A 137 -5.35 -4.43 -12.96
N THR A 138 -5.73 -5.69 -13.16
CA THR A 138 -6.43 -6.12 -14.38
C THR A 138 -7.82 -5.50 -14.56
N GLY A 139 -8.23 -5.36 -15.81
CA GLY A 139 -9.56 -4.88 -16.20
C GLY A 139 -9.68 -3.37 -16.31
N ASP A 140 -10.86 -2.92 -16.70
CA ASP A 140 -11.18 -1.51 -16.92
C ASP A 140 -11.97 -0.96 -15.73
N PRO A 141 -11.50 0.12 -15.09
CA PRO A 141 -12.23 0.79 -14.03
C PRO A 141 -13.57 1.41 -14.44
N GLN A 142 -13.73 1.84 -15.70
CA GLN A 142 -14.99 2.42 -16.20
C GLN A 142 -16.02 1.33 -16.46
N SER A 143 -15.57 0.23 -17.06
CA SER A 143 -16.43 -0.92 -17.39
C SER A 143 -16.56 -1.95 -16.25
N ARG A 144 -15.92 -1.71 -15.10
CA ARG A 144 -15.87 -2.59 -13.90
C ARG A 144 -15.60 -4.05 -14.26
N THR A 145 -14.47 -4.33 -14.90
CA THR A 145 -14.10 -5.70 -15.29
C THR A 145 -12.93 -6.25 -14.47
N ALA A 146 -12.84 -7.58 -14.37
CA ALA A 146 -11.75 -8.29 -13.69
C ALA A 146 -11.49 -7.78 -12.26
N ALA A 147 -10.26 -7.35 -11.95
CA ALA A 147 -9.90 -6.91 -10.60
C ALA A 147 -10.63 -5.61 -10.19
N ASN A 148 -10.97 -4.74 -11.14
CA ASN A 148 -11.71 -3.51 -10.85
C ASN A 148 -13.13 -3.77 -10.34
N ASP A 149 -13.77 -4.88 -10.77
CA ASP A 149 -15.08 -5.28 -10.25
C ASP A 149 -15.02 -5.63 -8.77
N ILE A 150 -14.01 -6.41 -8.38
CA ILE A 150 -13.78 -6.80 -6.98
C ILE A 150 -13.51 -5.58 -6.10
N VAL A 151 -12.67 -4.64 -6.54
CA VAL A 151 -12.45 -3.37 -5.83
C VAL A 151 -13.76 -2.60 -5.66
N SER A 152 -14.56 -2.50 -6.72
CA SER A 152 -15.84 -1.78 -6.69
C SER A 152 -16.83 -2.42 -5.71
N LEU A 153 -16.94 -3.74 -5.71
CA LEU A 153 -17.79 -4.49 -4.79
C LEU A 153 -17.34 -4.30 -3.33
N ALA A 154 -16.05 -4.51 -3.03
CA ALA A 154 -15.50 -4.32 -1.68
C ALA A 154 -15.78 -2.90 -1.16
N ASN A 155 -15.56 -1.88 -2.00
CA ASN A 155 -15.82 -0.49 -1.67
C ASN A 155 -17.30 -0.22 -1.34
N SER A 156 -18.23 -0.83 -2.10
CA SER A 156 -19.68 -0.72 -1.85
C SER A 156 -20.10 -1.35 -0.52
N GLU A 157 -19.36 -2.36 -0.06
CA GLU A 157 -19.56 -3.05 1.21
C GLU A 157 -18.77 -2.42 2.38
N GLY A 158 -18.18 -1.23 2.17
CA GLY A 158 -17.47 -0.50 3.20
C GLY A 158 -16.03 -0.93 3.45
N ARG A 159 -15.48 -1.85 2.64
CA ARG A 159 -14.07 -2.25 2.66
C ARG A 159 -13.34 -1.48 1.56
N ARG A 160 -12.79 -0.32 1.94
CA ARG A 160 -12.18 0.65 1.03
C ARG A 160 -10.80 0.19 0.57
N ILE A 161 -10.72 -0.36 -0.65
CA ILE A 161 -9.46 -0.76 -1.29
C ILE A 161 -8.99 0.37 -2.20
N MET A 162 -7.86 0.97 -1.84
CA MET A 162 -7.16 1.99 -2.61
C MET A 162 -6.03 1.36 -3.41
N VAL A 163 -6.05 1.51 -4.73
CA VAL A 163 -4.95 1.05 -5.59
C VAL A 163 -4.00 2.22 -5.86
N ILE A 164 -2.72 1.99 -5.60
CA ILE A 164 -1.62 2.92 -5.87
C ILE A 164 -0.62 2.22 -6.78
N GLU A 165 -0.24 2.88 -7.87
CA GLU A 165 0.75 2.38 -8.83
C GLU A 165 2.13 2.99 -8.59
N LEU A 166 3.19 2.22 -8.88
CA LEU A 166 4.57 2.68 -8.79
C LEU A 166 4.82 3.93 -9.65
N SER A 167 4.17 4.04 -10.80
CA SER A 167 4.22 5.21 -11.69
C SER A 167 3.68 6.49 -11.00
N GLN A 168 2.67 6.36 -10.14
CA GLN A 168 2.12 7.47 -9.38
C GLN A 168 3.06 7.88 -8.24
N ILE A 169 3.72 6.90 -7.62
CA ILE A 169 4.75 7.12 -6.60
C ILE A 169 5.99 7.80 -7.21
N GLU A 170 6.40 7.39 -8.41
CA GLU A 170 7.53 7.96 -9.14
C GLU A 170 7.30 9.43 -9.52
N ALA A 171 6.04 9.84 -9.73
CA ALA A 171 5.68 11.21 -10.07
C ALA A 171 5.70 12.18 -8.86
N LEU A 172 5.93 11.69 -7.64
CA LEU A 172 5.92 12.51 -6.43
C LEU A 172 7.14 13.43 -6.35
N THR A 173 6.88 14.67 -5.95
CA THR A 173 7.88 15.73 -5.76
C THR A 173 7.89 16.31 -4.35
N SER A 174 6.91 15.95 -3.50
CA SER A 174 6.84 16.42 -2.11
C SER A 174 6.05 15.50 -1.18
N SER A 175 6.23 15.66 0.14
CA SER A 175 5.47 14.93 1.18
C SER A 175 3.96 15.24 1.13
N ALA A 176 3.58 16.46 0.72
CA ALA A 176 2.18 16.83 0.55
C ALA A 176 1.48 16.04 -0.57
N GLU A 177 2.22 15.71 -1.62
CA GLU A 177 1.72 14.90 -2.73
C GLU A 177 1.51 13.43 -2.34
N VAL A 178 2.26 12.90 -1.36
CA VAL A 178 2.01 11.55 -0.82
C VAL A 178 0.60 11.46 -0.22
N ARG A 179 0.23 12.47 0.58
CA ARG A 179 -1.12 12.57 1.14
C ARG A 179 -2.16 12.76 0.04
N GLN A 180 -1.88 13.64 -0.93
CA GLN A 180 -2.79 13.90 -2.04
C GLN A 180 -3.05 12.64 -2.88
N LEU A 181 -2.03 11.82 -3.11
CA LEU A 181 -2.15 10.54 -3.80
C LEU A 181 -3.18 9.60 -3.13
N LEU A 182 -3.17 9.53 -1.80
CA LEU A 182 -4.18 8.75 -1.06
C LEU A 182 -5.57 9.38 -1.12
N VAL A 183 -5.68 10.71 -1.00
CA VAL A 183 -6.98 11.40 -1.17
C VAL A 183 -7.57 11.09 -2.54
N GLU A 184 -6.77 11.17 -3.60
CA GLU A 184 -7.20 10.84 -4.95
C GLU A 184 -7.59 9.36 -5.09
N ALA A 185 -6.82 8.45 -4.49
CA ALA A 185 -7.15 7.03 -4.47
C ALA A 185 -8.52 6.78 -3.81
N VAL A 186 -8.80 7.44 -2.67
CA VAL A 186 -10.12 7.39 -2.01
C VAL A 186 -11.20 7.95 -2.93
N MET A 187 -10.99 9.12 -3.52
CA MET A 187 -12.01 9.77 -4.37
C MET A 187 -12.34 8.94 -5.61
N ARG A 188 -11.38 8.18 -6.14
CA ARG A 188 -11.63 7.19 -7.21
C ARG A 188 -12.55 6.06 -6.76
N THR A 189 -12.58 5.71 -5.48
CA THR A 189 -13.52 4.71 -4.94
C THR A 189 -14.95 5.25 -4.79
N VAL A 190 -15.10 6.55 -4.49
CA VAL A 190 -16.41 7.18 -4.24
C VAL A 190 -17.09 7.64 -5.53
N THR A 191 -16.34 8.27 -6.43
CA THR A 191 -16.88 8.82 -7.71
C THR A 191 -17.26 7.74 -8.73
N ARG A 192 -16.91 6.48 -8.46
CA ARG A 192 -17.16 5.33 -9.33
C ARG A 192 -18.14 4.34 -8.71
N SER A 193 -18.81 4.70 -7.61
CA SER A 193 -19.90 3.94 -6.97
C SER A 193 -21.21 4.11 -7.73
#